data_AF-A0A194PUR6-F1
#
_entry.id   AF-A0A194PUR6-F1
#
_cell.length_a   1.000
_cell.length_b   1.000
_cell.length_c   1.000
_cell.angle_alpha   90.00
_cell.angle_beta   90.00
_cell.angle_gamma   90.00
#
_symmetry.space_group_name_H-M   'P 1'
#
loop_
_entity.id
_entity.type
_entity.pdbx_description
1 polymer ?
#
loop_
_entity_poly.entity_id
_entity_poly.type
_entity_poly.pdbx_seq_one_letter_code
_entity_poly.pdbx_strand_id
1 'polypeptide(L)'
;MLVDIRRSHDPYEVGMNFLMTMALEKVAYLPFAFMVDQWRWSVFEEGVENLNARWWQMKLRYQGVIPPLKRTEEDFDPGAKYHIISDQVRILFPHVSVTASPQCDALIGG
;
A
#
# COMPACT_ATOMS: atom_id res chain seq x y z
N MET A 1 -8.05 -9.09 47.78
CA MET A 1 -7.72 -9.39 46.37
C MET A 1 -7.85 -8.09 45.59
N LEU A 2 -6.84 -7.23 45.71
CA LEU A 2 -6.76 -5.99 44.94
C LEU A 2 -6.23 -6.36 43.56
N VAL A 3 -7.02 -6.10 42.53
CA VAL A 3 -6.58 -6.15 41.14
C VAL A 3 -5.48 -5.10 41.01
N ASP A 4 -4.25 -5.54 40.75
CA ASP A 4 -3.09 -4.67 40.69
C ASP A 4 -3.26 -3.66 39.55
N ILE A 5 -3.48 -2.38 39.88
CA ILE A 5 -3.51 -1.25 38.94
C ILE A 5 -2.06 -0.84 38.59
N ARG A 6 -1.18 -1.82 38.34
CA ARG A 6 0.07 -1.57 37.62
C ARG A 6 -0.18 -1.82 36.15
N ARG A 7 -0.82 -0.84 35.50
CA ARG A 7 -0.79 -0.70 34.05
C ARG A 7 0.60 -0.21 33.64
N SER A 8 1.62 -1.04 33.81
CA SER A 8 3.01 -0.70 33.51
C SER A 8 3.49 -1.53 32.33
N HIS A 9 3.22 -1.01 31.13
CA HIS A 9 4.09 -1.08 29.96
C HIS A 9 4.95 -2.36 29.88
N ASP A 10 4.32 -3.50 29.59
CA ASP A 10 5.09 -4.70 29.26
C ASP A 10 5.88 -4.37 27.98
N PRO A 11 7.23 -4.44 28.00
CA PRO A 11 8.05 -4.19 26.81
C PRO A 11 7.64 -5.09 25.62
N TYR A 12 7.06 -6.26 25.88
CA TYR A 12 6.50 -7.11 24.83
C TYR A 12 5.24 -6.51 24.19
N GLU A 13 4.28 -6.01 24.96
CA GLU A 13 3.07 -5.36 24.41
C GLU A 13 3.42 -4.11 23.60
N VAL A 14 4.43 -3.36 24.05
CA VAL A 14 4.87 -2.12 23.42
C VAL A 14 5.61 -2.40 22.13
N GLY A 15 6.52 -3.39 22.15
CA GLY A 15 7.18 -3.89 20.95
C GLY A 15 6.17 -4.44 19.93
N MET A 16 5.15 -5.16 20.40
CA MET A 16 4.09 -5.70 19.53
C MET A 16 3.25 -4.58 18.90
N ASN A 17 2.85 -3.57 19.67
CA ASN A 17 2.11 -2.41 19.14
C ASN A 17 2.94 -1.62 18.12
N PHE A 18 4.23 -1.46 18.39
CA PHE A 18 5.17 -0.82 17.46
C PHE A 18 5.32 -1.62 16.17
N LEU A 19 5.55 -2.94 16.26
CA LEU A 19 5.67 -3.81 15.09
C LEU A 19 4.39 -3.88 14.28
N MET A 20 3.22 -3.90 14.93
CA MET A 20 1.92 -3.84 14.25
C MET A 20 1.75 -2.53 13.49
N THR A 21 2.13 -1.40 14.09
CA THR A 21 2.09 -0.08 13.43
C THR A 21 3.01 -0.06 12.22
N MET A 22 4.26 -0.53 12.36
CA MET A 22 5.22 -0.62 11.27
C MET A 22 4.75 -1.56 10.15
N ALA A 23 4.14 -2.69 10.51
CA ALA A 23 3.61 -3.65 9.54
C ALA A 23 2.46 -3.05 8.73
N LEU A 24 1.55 -2.31 9.37
CA LEU A 24 0.46 -1.62 8.68
C LEU A 24 0.99 -0.54 7.72
N GLU A 25 2.02 0.21 8.11
CA GLU A 25 2.62 1.23 7.25
C GLU A 25 3.33 0.63 6.04
N LYS A 26 4.15 -0.40 6.25
CA LYS A 26 5.01 -0.96 5.20
C LYS A 26 4.33 -2.07 4.42
N VAL A 27 3.83 -3.10 5.11
CA VAL A 27 3.36 -4.35 4.47
C VAL A 27 1.99 -4.15 3.83
N ALA A 28 1.05 -3.50 4.52
CA ALA A 28 -0.29 -3.31 3.97
C ALA A 28 -0.32 -2.34 2.76
N TYR A 29 0.71 -1.49 2.61
CA TYR A 29 0.83 -0.55 1.50
C TYR A 29 1.38 -1.18 0.20
N LEU A 30 2.20 -2.23 0.28
CA LEU A 30 2.79 -2.88 -0.89
C LEU A 30 1.79 -3.29 -1.99
N PRO A 31 0.68 -4.00 -1.70
CA PRO A 31 -0.28 -4.38 -2.74
C PRO A 31 -0.96 -3.17 -3.37
N PHE A 32 -1.13 -2.06 -2.63
CA PHE A 32 -1.65 -0.82 -3.19
C PHE A 32 -0.68 -0.20 -4.20
N ALA A 33 0.60 -0.12 -3.84
CA ALA A 33 1.61 0.46 -4.71
C ALA A 33 1.74 -0.33 -6.01
N PHE A 34 1.85 -1.65 -5.91
CA PHE A 34 1.93 -2.55 -7.06
C PHE A 34 0.72 -2.44 -7.99
N MET A 35 -0.50 -2.43 -7.43
CA MET A 35 -1.73 -2.34 -8.21
C MET A 35 -1.82 -1.03 -9.00
N VAL A 36 -1.37 0.09 -8.43
CA VAL A 36 -1.38 1.39 -9.12
C VAL A 36 -0.47 1.38 -10.35
N ASP A 37 0.73 0.81 -10.22
CA ASP A 37 1.67 0.74 -11.33
C ASP A 37 1.17 -0.22 -12.42
N GLN A 38 0.62 -1.38 -12.02
CA GLN A 38 0.01 -2.32 -12.96
C GLN A 38 -1.16 -1.71 -13.73
N TRP A 39 -2.00 -0.91 -13.05
CA TRP A 39 -3.09 -0.20 -13.70
C TRP A 39 -2.57 0.81 -14.72
N ARG A 40 -1.55 1.61 -14.38
CA ARG A 40 -0.94 2.57 -15.32
C ARG A 40 -0.39 1.87 -16.57
N TRP A 41 0.31 0.75 -16.41
CA TRP A 41 0.78 -0.03 -17.53
C TRP A 41 -0.36 -0.57 -18.40
N SER A 42 -1.45 -1.07 -17.79
CA SER A 42 -2.62 -1.52 -18.56
C SER A 42 -3.28 -0.41 -19.38
N VAL A 43 -3.20 0.85 -18.92
CA VAL A 43 -3.71 1.99 -19.70
C VAL A 43 -2.82 2.27 -20.92
N PHE A 44 -1.51 2.10 -20.78
CA PHE A 44 -0.57 2.29 -21.90
C PHE A 44 -0.64 1.15 -22.93
N GLU A 45 -0.86 -0.08 -22.49
CA GLU A 45 -0.91 -1.26 -23.36
C GLU A 45 -2.29 -1.45 -24.02
N GLU A 46 -3.36 -1.37 -23.24
CA GLU A 46 -4.72 -1.70 -23.69
C GLU A 46 -5.57 -0.45 -24.03
N GLY A 47 -5.05 0.76 -23.77
CA GLY A 47 -5.73 2.03 -24.07
C GLY A 47 -6.62 2.56 -22.95
N VAL A 48 -7.47 3.53 -23.28
CA VAL A 48 -8.26 4.35 -22.33
C VAL A 48 -9.69 3.87 -22.13
N GLU A 49 -10.04 2.67 -22.61
CA GLU A 49 -11.35 2.09 -22.38
C GLU A 49 -11.44 1.45 -20.99
N ASN A 50 -12.63 1.44 -20.38
CA ASN A 50 -12.91 0.74 -19.12
C ASN A 50 -11.91 1.04 -17.98
N LEU A 51 -11.50 2.32 -17.85
CA LEU A 51 -10.49 2.75 -16.88
C LEU A 51 -10.91 2.43 -15.44
N ASN A 52 -12.17 2.70 -15.12
CA ASN A 52 -12.66 2.59 -13.77
C ASN A 52 -13.00 1.14 -13.41
N ALA A 53 -13.62 0.39 -14.31
CA ALA A 53 -13.86 -1.04 -14.13
C ALA A 53 -12.56 -1.82 -13.92
N ARG A 54 -11.52 -1.56 -14.71
CA ARG A 54 -10.20 -2.20 -14.54
C ARG A 54 -9.57 -1.85 -13.19
N TRP A 55 -9.64 -0.58 -12.78
CA TRP A 55 -9.17 -0.15 -11.47
C TRP A 55 -9.83 -0.94 -10.32
N TRP A 56 -11.16 -1.05 -10.34
CA TRP A 56 -11.90 -1.80 -9.32
C TRP A 56 -11.67 -3.31 -9.39
N GLN A 57 -11.50 -3.88 -10.57
CA GLN A 57 -11.14 -5.29 -10.74
C GLN A 57 -9.76 -5.60 -10.12
N MET A 58 -8.77 -4.73 -10.34
CA MET A 58 -7.44 -4.88 -9.76
C MET A 58 -7.47 -4.67 -8.23
N LYS A 59 -8.26 -3.72 -7.73
CA LYS A 59 -8.47 -3.55 -6.29
C LYS A 59 -9.09 -4.79 -5.63
N LEU A 60 -10.06 -5.41 -6.28
CA LEU A 60 -10.65 -6.65 -5.80
C LEU A 60 -9.60 -7.78 -5.79
N ARG A 61 -8.82 -7.91 -6.88
CA ARG A 61 -7.83 -8.99 -7.03
C ARG A 61 -6.65 -8.89 -6.05
N TYR A 62 -6.08 -7.69 -5.90
CA TYR A 62 -4.84 -7.50 -5.13
C TYR A 62 -5.06 -7.04 -3.70
N GLN A 63 -6.16 -6.32 -3.42
CA GLN A 63 -6.46 -5.80 -2.08
C GLN A 63 -7.70 -6.45 -1.44
N GLY A 64 -8.54 -7.15 -2.21
CA GLY A 64 -9.81 -7.67 -1.71
C GLY A 64 -10.85 -6.58 -1.41
N VAL A 65 -10.69 -5.38 -1.99
CA VAL A 65 -11.56 -4.23 -1.70
C VAL A 65 -12.58 -4.01 -2.81
N ILE A 66 -13.85 -3.87 -2.42
CA ILE A 66 -14.95 -3.51 -3.31
C ILE A 66 -15.38 -2.05 -3.11
N PRO A 67 -15.93 -1.40 -4.14
CA PRO A 67 -16.50 -0.07 -3.97
C PRO A 67 -17.77 -0.14 -3.10
N PRO A 68 -18.03 0.86 -2.24
CA PRO A 68 -19.23 0.88 -1.40
C PRO A 68 -20.51 1.20 -2.20
N LEU A 69 -20.37 1.79 -3.39
CA LEU A 69 -21.47 2.08 -4.32
C LEU A 69 -21.11 1.54 -5.70
N LYS A 70 -22.13 1.29 -6.53
CA LYS A 70 -21.91 0.92 -7.93
C LYS A 70 -21.19 2.08 -8.63
N ARG A 71 -20.06 1.76 -9.27
CA ARG A 71 -19.26 2.71 -10.05
C ARG A 71 -19.43 2.43 -11.53
N THR A 72 -19.34 3.48 -12.32
CA THR A 72 -19.47 3.45 -13.78
C THR A 72 -18.22 4.04 -14.43
N GLU A 73 -18.14 3.99 -15.76
CA GLU A 73 -17.04 4.63 -16.51
C GLU A 73 -17.17 6.17 -16.59
N GLU A 74 -18.31 6.72 -16.14
CA GLU A 74 -18.44 8.17 -15.93
C GLU A 74 -17.66 8.63 -14.68
N ASP A 75 -17.33 7.69 -13.77
CA ASP A 75 -16.53 7.95 -12.59
C ASP A 75 -15.04 7.72 -12.88
N PHE A 76 -14.16 8.61 -12.40
CA PHE A 76 -12.71 8.47 -12.54
C PHE A 76 -12.00 8.40 -11.18
N ASP A 77 -12.21 7.30 -10.46
CA ASP A 77 -11.59 7.04 -9.16
C ASP A 77 -10.05 7.00 -9.14
N PRO A 78 -9.35 6.45 -10.16
CA PRO A 78 -7.88 6.51 -10.17
C PRO A 78 -7.38 7.96 -10.22
N GLY A 79 -8.11 8.87 -10.86
CA GLY A 79 -7.80 10.31 -10.85
C GLY A 79 -7.81 10.92 -9.45
N ALA A 80 -8.58 10.40 -8.50
CA ALA A 80 -8.60 10.93 -7.14
C ALA A 80 -7.28 10.67 -6.36
N LYS A 81 -6.31 9.94 -6.93
CA LYS A 81 -4.99 9.72 -6.33
C LYS A 81 -3.94 10.67 -6.91
N TYR A 82 -3.36 11.49 -6.03
CA TYR A 82 -2.32 12.47 -6.37
C TYR A 82 -1.21 11.91 -7.29
N HIS A 83 -0.68 10.73 -6.97
CA HIS A 83 0.43 10.14 -7.72
C HIS A 83 0.05 9.62 -9.11
N ILE A 84 -1.25 9.43 -9.38
CA ILE A 84 -1.73 9.04 -10.70
C ILE A 84 -1.78 10.27 -11.61
N ILE A 85 -2.19 11.44 -11.09
CA ILE A 85 -2.22 12.69 -11.85
C ILE A 85 -0.83 13.34 -11.98
N SER A 86 -0.01 13.29 -10.94
CA SER A 86 1.28 14.00 -10.86
C SER A 86 2.42 13.31 -11.64
N ASP A 87 2.15 12.26 -12.41
CA ASP A 87 3.14 11.44 -13.15
C ASP A 87 4.36 11.02 -12.30
N GLN A 88 4.16 10.79 -10.99
CA GLN A 88 5.24 10.31 -10.14
C GLN A 88 5.40 8.82 -10.33
N VAL A 89 6.60 8.37 -10.73
CA VAL A 89 6.96 6.95 -10.80
C VAL A 89 6.91 6.36 -9.38
N ARG A 90 5.92 5.50 -9.12
CA ARG A 90 5.72 4.89 -7.80
C ARG A 90 6.56 3.63 -7.58
N ILE A 91 7.02 2.99 -8.66
CA ILE A 91 7.84 1.77 -8.65
C ILE A 91 9.14 1.94 -7.83
N LEU A 92 9.63 3.17 -7.67
CA LEU A 92 10.86 3.46 -6.91
C LEU A 92 10.67 3.51 -5.38
N PHE A 93 9.44 3.69 -4.88
CA PHE A 93 9.20 3.77 -3.43
C PHE A 93 9.39 2.44 -2.68
N PRO A 94 8.90 1.27 -3.15
CA PRO A 94 9.15 0.02 -2.44
C PRO A 94 10.63 -0.36 -2.47
N HIS A 95 11.38 -0.06 -3.54
CA HIS A 95 12.82 -0.33 -3.58
C HIS A 95 13.57 0.46 -2.51
N VAL A 96 13.33 1.77 -2.39
CA VAL A 96 13.93 2.61 -1.33
C VAL A 96 13.51 2.14 0.06
N SER A 97 12.27 1.67 0.23
CA SER A 97 11.76 1.19 1.53
C SER A 97 12.38 -0.14 1.97
N VAL A 98 12.70 -1.02 1.01
CA VAL A 98 13.36 -2.31 1.24
C VAL A 98 14.84 -2.11 1.50
N THR A 99 15.51 -1.18 0.80
CA THR A 99 16.92 -0.87 1.03
C THR A 99 17.16 -0.03 2.28
N ALA A 100 16.17 0.73 2.78
CA ALA A 100 16.27 1.49 4.02
C ALA A 100 16.16 0.64 5.31
N SER A 101 16.21 -0.69 5.20
CA SER A 101 16.42 -1.55 6.38
C SER A 101 17.92 -1.52 6.74
N PRO A 102 18.31 -1.04 7.95
CA PRO A 102 19.71 -0.95 8.35
C PRO A 102 20.43 -2.32 8.41
N GLN A 103 19.70 -3.42 8.21
CA GLN A 103 20.25 -4.78 8.13
C GLN A 103 20.75 -5.16 6.73
N CYS A 104 20.36 -4.45 5.65
CA CYS A 104 20.78 -4.78 4.29
C CYS A 104 22.06 -4.04 3.84
N ASP A 105 22.40 -2.90 4.45
CA ASP A 105 23.60 -2.12 4.10
C ASP A 105 24.92 -2.85 4.40
N ALA A 106 24.89 -3.92 5.22
CA ALA A 106 26.07 -4.73 5.53
C ALA A 106 26.46 -5.73 4.41
N LEU A 107 25.65 -5.92 3.37
CA LEU A 107 25.88 -6.95 2.34
C LEU A 107 26.27 -6.39 0.96
N ILE A 108 26.35 -5.07 0.80
CA ILE A 108 26.65 -4.43 -0.50
C ILE A 108 27.86 -3.48 -0.44
N GLY A 109 28.63 -3.52 0.65
CA GLY A 109 29.91 -2.83 0.79
C GLY A 109 31.08 -3.80 0.64
N GLY A 110 31.52 -4.00 -0.61
CA GLY A 110 32.74 -4.70 -0.99
C GLY A 110 33.29 -4.10 -2.27
#